data_AF-A0A6H2A1U2-F1
#
_entry.id   AF-A0A6H2A1U2-F1
#
_cell.length_a   1.000
_cell.length_b   1.000
_cell.length_c   1.000
_cell.angle_alpha   90.00
_cell.angle_beta   90.00
_cell.angle_gamma   90.00
#
_symmetry.space_group_name_H-M   'P 1'
#
loop_
_entity.id
_entity.type
_entity.pdbx_description
1 polymer ?
#
loop_
_entity_poly.entity_id
_entity_poly.type
_entity_poly.pdbx_seq_one_letter_code
_entity_poly.pdbx_strand_id
1 'polypeptide(L)' 'MRDNCVALSVYADEEQLISMWQPDDDDLARLQAGGAVWLYVVGVAHPPVLVTTKNPFNETSTTKGIAP' A
#
# COMPACT_ATOMS: atom_id res chain seq x y z
N MET A 1 -8.62 -9.04 -7.59
CA MET A 1 -7.83 -8.66 -6.41
C MET A 1 -8.01 -7.17 -6.15
N ARG A 2 -9.08 -6.78 -5.45
CA ARG A 2 -9.36 -5.40 -5.03
C ARG A 2 -10.37 -5.43 -3.88
N ASP A 3 -9.95 -5.79 -2.66
CA ASP A 3 -10.90 -5.75 -1.52
C ASP A 3 -10.38 -5.04 -0.26
N ASN A 4 -9.08 -4.72 -0.12
CA ASN A 4 -8.58 -4.08 1.11
C ASN A 4 -7.84 -2.74 0.88
N CYS A 5 -7.96 -2.11 -0.29
CA CYS A 5 -7.52 -0.72 -0.46
C CYS A 5 -8.60 0.20 0.10
N VAL A 6 -8.52 0.50 1.39
CA VAL A 6 -9.43 1.46 2.04
C VAL A 6 -8.80 2.85 1.95
N ALA A 7 -9.61 3.86 1.64
CA ALA A 7 -9.17 5.25 1.76
C ALA A 7 -8.76 5.49 3.21
N LEU A 8 -7.49 5.86 3.43
CA LEU A 8 -7.05 6.28 4.74
C LEU A 8 -7.80 7.55 5.12
N SER A 9 -8.12 7.72 6.40
CA SER A 9 -8.57 9.02 6.90
C SER A 9 -7.46 10.03 6.62
N VAL A 10 -7.76 11.04 5.80
CA VAL A 10 -6.82 12.10 5.45
C VAL A 10 -7.29 13.40 6.09
N TYR A 11 -6.42 14.02 6.87
CA TYR A 11 -6.49 15.44 7.18
C TYR A 11 -5.46 16.16 6.31
N ALA A 12 -5.84 17.26 5.68
CA ALA A 12 -4.94 18.05 4.84
C ALA A 12 -5.20 19.55 5.07
N ASP A 13 -4.12 20.32 5.20
CA ASP A 13 -4.12 21.78 5.20
C ASP A 13 -3.06 22.32 4.22
N GLU A 14 -2.76 23.63 4.27
CA GLU A 14 -1.79 24.27 3.38
C GLU A 14 -0.33 23.85 3.67
N GLU A 15 -0.05 23.25 4.83
CA GLU A 15 1.30 22.94 5.30
C GLU A 15 1.58 21.43 5.38
N GLN A 16 0.54 20.59 5.55
CA GLN A 16 0.71 19.16 5.78
C GLN A 16 -0.46 18.30 5.33
N LEU A 17 -0.15 17.01 5.13
CA LEU A 17 -1.13 15.94 4.90
C LEU A 17 -0.87 14.82 5.90
N ILE A 18 -1.88 14.51 6.72
CA ILE A 18 -1.85 13.49 7.75
C ILE A 18 -2.76 12.35 7.31
N SER A 19 -2.22 11.14 7.24
CA SER A 19 -3.01 9.92 6.99
C SER A 19 -2.70 8.87 8.05
N MET A 20 -3.72 8.11 8.45
CA MET A 20 -3.57 7.05 9.45
C MET A 20 -3.86 5.69 8.83
N TRP A 21 -2.84 4.84 8.74
CA TRP A 21 -2.97 3.42 8.44
C TRP A 21 -2.99 2.62 9.73
N GLN A 22 -3.98 1.74 9.86
CA GLN A 22 -4.09 0.77 10.94
C GLN A 22 -3.94 -0.63 10.35
N PRO A 23 -2.96 -1.43 10.80
CA PRO A 23 -2.79 -2.79 10.31
C PRO A 23 -3.96 -3.68 10.73
N ASP A 24 -4.35 -4.61 9.86
CA ASP A 24 -5.20 -5.73 10.23
C ASP A 24 -4.39 -6.82 11.00
N ASP A 25 -5.06 -7.89 11.44
CA ASP A 25 -4.41 -8.95 12.24
C ASP A 25 -3.26 -9.64 11.48
N ASP A 26 -3.39 -9.81 10.16
CA ASP A 26 -2.36 -10.43 9.31
C ASP A 26 -1.16 -9.49 9.12
N ASP A 27 -1.43 -8.20 8.87
CA ASP A 27 -0.41 -7.16 8.79
C ASP A 27 0.31 -7.02 10.13
N LEU A 28 -0.41 -7.04 11.25
CA LEU A 28 0.16 -6.96 12.59
C LEU A 28 1.09 -8.15 12.86
N ALA A 29 0.68 -9.37 12.50
CA ALA A 29 1.52 -10.56 12.63
C ALA A 29 2.81 -10.45 11.80
N ARG A 30 2.74 -9.91 10.58
CA ARG A 30 3.92 -9.67 9.73
C ARG A 30 4.86 -8.63 10.35
N LEU A 31 4.32 -7.55 10.91
CA LEU A 31 5.11 -6.53 11.61
C LEU A 31 5.81 -7.13 12.84
N GLN A 32 5.08 -7.91 13.64
CA GLN A 32 5.62 -8.56 14.84
C GLN A 32 6.70 -9.60 14.50
N ALA A 33 6.65 -10.21 13.33
CA ALA A 33 7.69 -11.09 12.81
C ALA A 33 8.94 -10.35 12.28
N GLY A 34 8.99 -9.02 12.38
CA GLY A 34 10.08 -8.20 11.83
C GLY A 34 9.97 -7.93 10.33
N GLY A 35 8.76 -8.07 9.76
CA GLY A 35 8.48 -7.79 8.35
C GLY A 35 8.64 -6.31 7.99
N ALA A 36 8.93 -6.05 6.72
CA ALA A 36 9.10 -4.69 6.21
C ALA A 36 7.77 -3.94 6.04
N VAL A 37 7.81 -2.62 6.23
CA VAL A 37 6.74 -1.70 5.86
C VAL A 37 7.10 -1.04 4.54
N TRP A 38 6.16 -1.01 3.62
CA TRP A 38 6.28 -0.39 2.32
C TRP A 38 5.34 0.83 2.26
N LEU A 39 5.89 1.98 1.91
CA LEU A 39 5.17 3.21 1.58
C LEU A 39 5.46 3.57 0.13
N TYR A 40 4.43 3.83 -0.66
CA TYR A 40 4.60 4.30 -2.04
C TYR A 40 3.48 5.23 -2.49
N VAL A 41 3.77 6.01 -3.52
CA VAL A 41 2.83 6.94 -4.16
C VAL A 41 2.14 6.22 -5.32
N VAL A 42 0.82 6.23 -5.32
CA VAL A 42 -0.01 5.69 -6.40
C VAL A 42 -0.36 6.82 -7.36
N GLY A 43 0.05 6.72 -8.63
CA GLY A 43 -0.19 7.75 -9.65
C GLY A 43 0.96 8.76 -9.80
N VAL A 44 0.69 9.90 -10.45
CA VAL A 44 1.70 10.90 -10.86
C VAL A 44 1.58 12.26 -10.16
N ALA A 45 0.60 12.45 -9.27
CA ALA A 45 0.35 13.72 -8.55
C ALA A 45 0.03 13.47 -7.06
N HIS A 46 0.33 14.44 -6.19
CA HIS A 46 0.43 14.27 -4.73
C HIS A 46 -0.91 14.44 -3.97
N PRO A 47 -1.33 13.48 -3.10
CA PRO A 47 -1.06 12.06 -3.33
C PRO A 47 -2.20 11.11 -2.94
N PRO A 48 -2.52 10.14 -3.82
CA PRO A 48 -2.91 8.82 -3.37
C PRO A 48 -1.66 8.12 -2.83
N VAL A 49 -1.54 7.98 -1.51
CA VAL A 49 -0.47 7.19 -0.85
C VAL A 49 -0.99 5.81 -0.48
N LEU A 50 -0.14 4.79 -0.54
CA LEU A 50 -0.44 3.44 -0.07
C LEU A 50 0.65 2.97 0.90
N VAL A 51 0.20 2.43 2.05
CA VAL A 51 1.05 1.83 3.09
C VAL A 51 0.65 0.36 3.24
N THR A 52 1.61 -0.56 3.25
CA THR A 52 1.35 -2.00 3.38
C THR A 52 2.54 -2.77 3.95
N THR A 53 2.29 -3.94 4.53
CA THR A 53 3.35 -4.91 4.91
C THR A 53 3.68 -5.89 3.79
N LYS A 54 2.95 -5.85 2.68
CA LYS A 54 3.13 -6.75 1.53
C LYS A 54 4.23 -6.21 0.63
N ASN A 55 5.20 -7.06 0.29
CA ASN A 55 6.27 -6.70 -0.63
C ASN A 55 5.68 -6.51 -2.06
N PRO A 56 5.69 -5.28 -2.61
CA PRO A 56 5.09 -4.99 -3.91
C PRO A 56 5.91 -5.56 -5.09
N PHE A 57 7.15 -5.95 -4.86
CA PHE A 57 8.04 -6.51 -5.89
C PHE A 57 8.00 -8.04 -5.94
N ASN A 58 7.33 -8.68 -4.99
CA ASN A 58 7.20 -10.13 -4.95
C ASN A 58 6.05 -10.67 -5.83
N GLU A 59 5.33 -9.79 -6.53
CA GLU A 59 4.34 -10.17 -7.54
C GLU A 59 5.01 -10.48 -8.89
N THR A 60 5.92 -11.45 -8.93
CA THR A 60 6.38 -12.02 -10.19
C THR A 60 5.51 -13.23 -10.56
N SER A 61 4.82 -13.10 -11.71
CA SER A 61 4.31 -14.16 -12.60
C SER A 61 2.78 -14.28 -12.72
N THR A 62 2.17 -13.48 -13.60
CA THR A 62 1.45 -13.99 -14.78
C THR A 62 1.46 -12.90 -15.85
N THR A 63 2.58 -12.83 -16.58
CA THR A 63 2.55 -12.28 -17.94
C THR A 63 1.66 -13.20 -18.75
N LYS A 64 0.37 -12.87 -18.88
CA LYS A 64 -0.50 -13.54 -19.84
C LYS A 64 0.01 -13.12 -21.21
N GLY A 65 0.76 -14.04 -21.84
CA GLY A 65 1.29 -13.86 -23.17
C GLY A 65 0.21 -13.40 -24.13
N ILE A 66 0.50 -12.32 -24.84
CA ILE A 66 -0.15 -12.02 -26.11
C ILE A 66 0.91 -12.38 -27.15
N ALA A 67 0.61 -13.40 -27.93
CA ALA A 67 1.33 -13.76 -29.14
C ALA A 67 0.28 -14.11 -30.21
N PRO A 68 0.61 -13.99 -31.49
CA PRO A 68 1.21 -12.85 -32.18
C PRO A 68 0.16 -11.83 -32.67
#